data_AF-A0A1F2RD88-F1
#
_entry.id   AF-A0A1F2RD88-F1
#
_cell.length_a   1.000
_cell.length_b   1.000
_cell.length_c   1.000
_cell.angle_alpha   90.00
_cell.angle_beta   90.00
_cell.angle_gamma   90.00
#
_symmetry.space_group_name_H-M   'P 1'
#
loop_
_entity.id
_entity.type
_entity.pdbx_description
1 polymer ?
#
loop_
_entity_poly.entity_id
_entity_poly.type
_entity_poly.pdbx_seq_one_letter_code
_entity_poly.pdbx_strand_id
1 'polypeptide(L)'
;MYVISELPDASIWTLGRDVLSKHPRPRLYGRADIAISAVHGQELKAFRDDDPYRHVNVVGWPSYVDGKDRIKSIAQELARSASLRLLSTPMSKQDQNA
;
A
#
# COMPACT_ATOMS: atom_id res chain seq x y z
N MET A 1 -1.09 3.64 3.70
CA MET A 1 -1.56 2.36 3.09
C MET A 1 -3.07 2.43 2.93
N TYR A 2 -3.74 1.45 2.30
CA TYR A 2 -5.20 1.46 2.16
C TYR A 2 -5.84 0.12 2.54
N VAL A 3 -6.98 0.16 3.23
CA VAL A 3 -7.80 -1.04 3.52
C VAL A 3 -8.55 -1.49 2.27
N ILE A 4 -8.20 -2.67 1.79
CA ILE A 4 -8.83 -3.30 0.62
C ILE A 4 -9.79 -4.44 0.96
N SER A 5 -10.00 -4.73 2.25
CA SER A 5 -10.98 -5.73 2.66
C SER A 5 -12.38 -5.37 2.15
N GLU A 6 -13.12 -6.41 1.76
CA GLU A 6 -14.49 -6.32 1.24
C GLU A 6 -14.62 -5.52 -0.07
N LEU A 7 -13.50 -5.16 -0.71
CA LEU A 7 -13.52 -4.58 -2.05
C LEU A 7 -13.42 -5.66 -3.12
N PRO A 8 -14.26 -5.61 -4.15
CA PRO A 8 -14.03 -6.35 -5.38
C PRO A 8 -12.69 -5.97 -6.00
N ASP A 9 -12.06 -6.89 -6.73
CA ASP A 9 -10.74 -6.65 -7.32
C ASP A 9 -10.67 -5.38 -8.19
N ALA A 10 -11.70 -5.15 -9.01
CA ALA A 10 -11.83 -3.96 -9.84
C ALA A 10 -11.88 -2.64 -9.02
N SER A 11 -12.52 -2.66 -7.86
CA SER A 11 -12.59 -1.50 -6.96
C SER A 11 -11.24 -1.19 -6.31
N ILE A 12 -10.41 -2.20 -6.06
CA ILE A 12 -9.05 -2.02 -5.55
C ILE A 12 -8.17 -1.31 -6.59
N TRP A 13 -8.26 -1.71 -7.86
CA TRP A 13 -7.55 -1.02 -8.94
C TRP A 13 -8.04 0.41 -9.13
N THR A 14 -9.34 0.65 -8.97
CA THR A 14 -9.93 2.00 -9.02
C THR A 14 -9.38 2.89 -7.91
N LEU A 15 -9.33 2.38 -6.67
CA LEU A 15 -8.68 3.06 -5.55
C LEU A 15 -7.22 3.41 -5.87
N GLY A 16 -6.46 2.48 -6.44
CA GLY A 16 -5.08 2.72 -6.86
C GLY A 16 -4.95 3.85 -7.89
N ARG A 17 -5.85 3.92 -8.88
CA ARG A 17 -5.90 5.02 -9.86
C ARG A 17 -6.25 6.35 -9.20
N ASP A 18 -7.19 6.38 -8.27
CA ASP A 18 -7.60 7.60 -7.58
C ASP A 18 -6.46 8.17 -6.73
N VAL A 19 -5.70 7.31 -6.04
CA VAL A 19 -4.50 7.70 -5.30
C VAL A 19 -3.43 8.27 -6.25
N LEU A 20 -3.23 7.62 -7.39
CA LEU A 20 -2.27 8.03 -8.41
C LEU A 20 -2.68 9.33 -9.12
N SER A 21 -3.99 9.63 -9.21
CA SER A 21 -4.52 10.86 -9.81
C SER A 21 -3.91 12.13 -9.20
N LYS A 22 -3.50 12.05 -7.93
CA LYS A 22 -2.85 13.13 -7.17
C LYS A 22 -1.32 13.10 -7.25
N HIS A 23 -0.74 12.04 -7.83
CA HIS A 23 0.71 11.83 -7.89
C HIS A 23 1.31 12.41 -9.19
N PRO A 24 2.57 12.93 -9.17
CA PRO A 24 3.24 13.48 -10.35
C PRO A 24 3.59 12.43 -11.41
N ARG A 25 3.66 11.15 -11.04
CA ARG A 25 3.85 10.03 -11.97
C ARG A 25 2.51 9.32 -12.19
N PRO A 26 1.90 9.43 -13.38
CA PRO A 26 0.52 9.00 -13.62
C PRO A 26 0.40 7.56 -14.11
N ARG A 27 1.32 6.64 -13.74
CA ARG A 27 1.25 5.23 -14.17
C ARG A 27 1.18 4.24 -13.01
N LEU A 28 0.16 3.39 -13.01
CA LEU A 28 -0.01 2.29 -12.07
C LEU A 28 0.49 1.00 -12.72
N TYR A 29 1.56 0.43 -12.19
CA TYR A 29 2.17 -0.80 -12.72
C TYR A 29 1.67 -2.07 -12.02
N GLY A 30 1.16 -1.92 -10.81
CA GLY A 30 0.74 -3.04 -9.98
C GLY A 30 0.40 -2.59 -8.57
N ARG A 31 0.12 -3.56 -7.72
CA ARG A 31 -0.14 -3.37 -6.29
C ARG A 31 0.50 -4.49 -5.47
N ALA A 32 0.78 -4.19 -4.22
CA ALA A 32 1.28 -5.14 -3.24
C ALA A 32 0.31 -5.17 -2.05
N ASP A 33 -0.32 -6.32 -1.83
CA ASP A 33 -1.33 -6.50 -0.79
C ASP A 33 -0.66 -7.16 0.43
N ILE A 34 -0.74 -6.53 1.61
CA ILE A 34 -0.13 -7.03 2.85
C ILE A 34 -1.24 -7.39 3.84
N ALA A 35 -1.19 -8.60 4.40
CA ALA A 35 -2.09 -9.01 5.47
C ALA A 35 -1.78 -8.24 6.76
N ILE A 36 -2.82 -7.80 7.47
CA ILE A 36 -2.66 -7.04 8.73
C ILE A 36 -1.87 -7.82 9.79
N SER A 37 -1.96 -9.16 9.79
CA SER A 37 -1.19 -10.03 10.67
C SER A 37 0.32 -9.93 10.45
N ALA A 38 0.77 -9.69 9.21
CA ALA A 38 2.19 -9.48 8.91
C ALA A 38 2.69 -8.16 9.50
N VAL A 39 1.86 -7.11 9.51
CA VAL A 39 2.17 -5.83 10.17
C VAL A 39 2.30 -6.04 11.68
N HIS A 40 1.33 -6.70 12.31
CA HIS A 40 1.37 -7.00 13.74
C HIS A 40 2.54 -7.91 14.13
N GLY A 41 2.92 -8.86 13.25
CA GLY A 41 4.07 -9.72 13.44
C GLY A 41 5.42 -8.98 13.48
N GLN A 42 5.47 -7.75 12.99
CA GLN A 42 6.64 -6.86 13.08
C GLN A 42 6.56 -5.90 14.29
N GLU A 43 5.65 -6.15 15.24
CA GLU A 43 5.36 -5.28 16.39
C GLU A 43 4.84 -3.88 15.99
N LEU A 44 4.48 -3.70 14.72
CA LEU A 44 3.86 -2.49 14.21
C LEU A 44 2.35 -2.52 14.43
N LYS A 45 1.73 -1.34 14.44
CA LYS A 45 0.28 -1.19 14.56
C LYS A 45 -0.26 -0.50 13.31
N ALA A 46 -1.40 -0.94 12.81
CA ALA A 46 -2.09 -0.26 11.73
C ALA A 46 -3.37 0.40 12.26
N PHE A 47 -3.48 1.71 12.06
CA PHE A 47 -4.63 2.51 12.45
C PHE A 47 -5.26 3.12 11.22
N ARG A 48 -6.55 2.86 11.05
CA ARG A 48 -7.35 3.49 10.01
C ARG A 48 -7.61 4.94 10.41
N ASP A 49 -7.21 5.88 9.57
CA ASP A 49 -7.47 7.31 9.75
C ASP A 49 -8.51 7.84 8.76
N ASP A 50 -8.79 7.08 7.69
CA ASP A 50 -9.73 7.43 6.61
C ASP A 50 -9.47 8.82 5.98
N ASP A 51 -8.23 9.32 6.07
CA ASP A 51 -7.80 10.55 5.42
C ASP A 51 -6.59 10.30 4.50
N PRO A 52 -6.82 10.05 3.18
CA PRO A 52 -8.11 9.97 2.50
C PRO A 52 -8.87 8.65 2.76
N TYR A 53 -10.13 8.53 2.33
CA TYR A 53 -10.97 7.36 2.61
C TYR A 53 -10.26 6.00 2.39
N ARG A 54 -10.41 5.09 3.36
CA ARG A 54 -9.72 3.80 3.50
C ARG A 54 -8.23 3.88 3.83
N HIS A 55 -7.67 5.06 4.07
CA HIS A 55 -6.27 5.20 4.45
C HIS A 55 -5.98 4.59 5.83
N VAL A 56 -4.76 4.07 5.94
CA VAL A 56 -4.22 3.42 7.12
C VAL A 56 -2.80 3.91 7.35
N ASN A 57 -2.57 4.37 8.58
CA ASN A 57 -1.25 4.65 9.12
C ASN A 57 -0.68 3.38 9.75
N VAL A 58 0.53 3.03 9.34
CA VAL A 58 1.33 2.00 10.03
C VAL A 58 2.32 2.74 10.93
N VAL A 59 2.19 2.54 12.24
CA VAL A 59 2.95 3.24 13.27
C VAL A 59 3.71 2.24 14.16
N GLY A 60 4.57 2.76 15.03
CA GLY A 60 5.44 1.94 15.88
C GLY A 60 6.77 1.58 15.21
N TRP A 61 7.11 2.23 14.09
CA TRP A 61 8.42 2.07 13.47
C TRP A 61 9.54 2.49 14.43
N PRO A 62 10.70 1.80 14.41
CA PRO A 62 11.87 2.22 15.15
C PRO A 62 12.27 3.67 14.82
N SER A 63 12.89 4.37 15.78
CA SER A 63 13.47 5.68 15.51
C SER A 63 14.58 5.57 14.47
N TYR A 64 14.75 6.61 13.65
CA TYR A 64 15.81 6.61 12.63
C TYR A 64 17.21 6.65 13.24
N VAL A 65 17.35 7.28 14.42
CA VAL A 65 18.62 7.42 15.15
C VAL A 65 19.07 6.06 15.70
N ASP A 66 18.14 5.24 16.17
CA ASP A 66 18.45 3.98 16.87
C ASP A 66 18.42 2.74 15.95
N GLY A 67 17.94 2.86 14.72
CA GLY A 67 17.57 1.66 13.96
C GLY A 67 17.31 1.78 12.48
N LYS A 68 18.07 2.58 11.72
CA LYS A 68 17.93 2.65 10.24
C LYS A 68 17.95 1.27 9.55
N ASP A 69 18.87 0.39 9.94
CA ASP A 69 18.96 -0.95 9.34
C ASP A 69 17.84 -1.87 9.83
N ARG A 70 17.35 -1.67 11.06
CA ARG A 70 16.14 -2.35 11.56
C ARG A 70 14.90 -1.94 10.77
N ILE A 71 14.74 -0.65 10.44
CA ILE A 71 13.65 -0.16 9.57
C ILE A 71 13.71 -0.85 8.20
N LYS A 72 14.90 -0.93 7.58
CA LYS A 72 15.06 -1.62 6.29
C LYS A 72 14.71 -3.11 6.40
N SER A 73 15.18 -3.78 7.44
CA SER A 73 14.90 -5.20 7.67
C SER A 73 13.41 -5.47 7.84
N ILE A 74 12.71 -4.66 8.64
CA ILE A 74 11.24 -4.74 8.79
C ILE A 74 10.54 -4.50 7.45
N ALA A 75 10.95 -3.47 6.70
CA ALA A 75 10.37 -3.15 5.40
C ALA A 75 10.56 -4.29 4.38
N GLN A 76 11.73 -4.93 4.36
CA GLN A 76 12.00 -6.10 3.53
C GLN A 76 11.13 -7.29 3.91
N GLU A 77 10.93 -7.52 5.20
CA GLU A 77 10.12 -8.64 5.68
C GLU A 77 8.63 -8.43 5.35
N LEU A 78 8.13 -7.20 5.51
CA LEU A 78 6.78 -6.84 5.05
C LEU A 78 6.65 -7.02 3.53
N ALA A 79 7.63 -6.55 2.75
CA ALA A 79 7.63 -6.72 1.29
C ALA A 79 7.65 -8.20 0.88
N ARG A 80 8.42 -9.04 1.59
CA ARG A 80 8.48 -10.49 1.37
C ARG A 80 7.14 -11.18 1.63
N SER A 81 6.37 -10.68 2.59
CA SER A 81 5.03 -11.21 2.93
C SER A 81 3.92 -10.71 1.99
N ALA A 82 4.20 -9.71 1.16
CA ALA A 82 3.20 -9.07 0.31
C ALA A 82 2.82 -9.96 -0.88
N SER A 83 1.53 -9.97 -1.21
CA SER A 83 1.03 -10.55 -2.46
C SER A 83 1.13 -9.51 -3.58
N LEU A 84 2.08 -9.72 -4.50
CA LEU A 84 2.30 -8.84 -5.64
C LEU A 84 1.33 -9.17 -6.78
N ARG A 85 0.64 -8.15 -7.31
CA ARG A 85 -0.13 -8.24 -8.55
C ARG A 85 0.37 -7.19 -9.52
N LEU A 86 0.89 -7.64 -10.66
CA LEU A 86 1.38 -6.78 -11.73
C LEU A 86 0.35 -6.70 -12.85
N LEU A 87 0.28 -5.54 -13.49
CA LEU A 87 -0.49 -5.35 -14.70
C LEU A 87 0.39 -5.65 -15.92
N SER A 88 -0.14 -6.36 -16.90
CA SER A 88 0.52 -6.57 -18.20
C SER A 88 0.70 -5.27 -18.96
N THR A 89 -0.21 -4.30 -18.74
CA THR A 89 -0.15 -2.95 -19.29
C THR A 89 -0.42 -1.95 -18.17
N PRO A 90 0.48 -0.97 -17.92
CA PRO A 90 0.28 0.00 -16.86
C PRO A 90 -0.95 0.86 -17.11
N MET A 91 -1.78 1.09 -16.08
CA MET A 91 -2.92 2.00 -16.20
C MET A 91 -2.46 3.45 -16.13
N SER A 92 -3.05 4.30 -16.96
CA SER A 92 -2.82 5.74 -17.00
C SER A 92 -3.93 6.52 -16.30
N LYS A 93 -3.71 7.81 -15.98
CA LYS A 93 -4.79 8.72 -15.55
C LYS A 93 -5.91 8.88 -16.59
N GLN A 94 -5.63 8.61 -17.87
CA GLN A 94 -6.56 8.87 -19.00
C GLN A 94 -7.51 7.70 -19.28
N ASP A 95 -7.32 6.54 -18.65
CA ASP A 95 -8.13 5.34 -18.87
C ASP A 95 -9.51 5.43 -18.18
N GLN A 96 -9.93 6.62 -17.73
CA GLN A 96 -11.21 6.87 -17.03
C GLN A 96 -12.43 6.89 -17.96
N ASN A 97 -12.25 6.88 -19.29
CA ASN A 97 -13.32 7.09 -20.28
C ASN A 97 -13.53 5.92 -21.25
N ALA A 98 -13.18 4.68 -20.88
CA ALA A 98 -13.47 3.50 -21.70
C ALA A 98 -14.51 2.60 -21.02
#